data_AF-A0ABD7W202-F1
#
_entry.id   AF-A0ABD7W202-F1
#
_cell.length_a   1.000
_cell.length_b   1.000
_cell.length_c   1.000
_cell.angle_alpha   90.00
_cell.angle_beta   90.00
_cell.angle_gamma   90.00
#
_symmetry.space_group_name_H-M   'P 1'
#
loop_
_entity.id
_entity.type
_entity.pdbx_description
1 polymer ?
#
loop_
_entity_poly.entity_id
_entity_poly.type
_entity_poly.pdbx_seq_one_letter_code
_entity_poly.pdbx_strand_id
1 'polypeptide(L)'
;MLTEQSFSQFALSNQANVFNAEGKITLDTPEMMQALTYYRDLAANTMPGSNDIMEVKDAFMNGTAPMAIYSTYILPAVIKEGDPKNVGFVVPTEKNSAVYGMLTSLTITAGQKTEETEAAEKFVTFMEQADNIADWVMMSPGAALPVNKAVVTTATWKDNDVIKALGELPNQLIGELPNIQVFGAVGDKNFTRMGDVTGSGVVSSMVHNVTVGKADLSTTLQASQKKLDELIEQH
;
A
#
# COMPACT_ATOMS: atom_id res chain seq x y z
N MET A 1 11.87 -1.10 0.34
CA MET A 1 10.61 -0.32 0.21
C MET A 1 9.53 -1.12 -0.51
N LEU A 2 9.62 -1.40 -1.82
CA LEU A 2 8.57 -2.14 -2.55
C LEU A 2 8.27 -3.53 -1.93
N THR A 3 9.31 -4.30 -1.59
CA THR A 3 9.18 -5.60 -0.93
C THR A 3 8.38 -5.54 0.38
N GLU A 4 8.63 -4.50 1.19
CA GLU A 4 7.91 -4.29 2.45
C GLU A 4 6.45 -3.93 2.20
N GLN A 5 6.18 -3.02 1.26
CA GLN A 5 4.82 -2.64 0.90
C GLN A 5 4.00 -3.86 0.42
N SER A 6 4.55 -4.66 -0.49
CA SER A 6 3.88 -5.85 -1.01
C SER A 6 3.59 -6.90 0.07
N PHE A 7 4.50 -7.05 1.05
CA PHE A 7 4.33 -8.00 2.16
C PHE A 7 3.37 -7.49 3.24
N SER A 8 3.39 -6.19 3.54
CA SER A 8 2.75 -5.61 4.73
C SER A 8 1.26 -5.95 4.89
N GLN A 9 0.51 -5.92 3.79
CA GLN A 9 -0.92 -6.27 3.79
C GLN A 9 -1.19 -7.73 4.20
N PHE A 10 -0.29 -8.67 3.88
CA PHE A 10 -0.42 -10.06 4.34
C PHE A 10 -0.18 -10.16 5.85
N ALA A 11 0.87 -9.49 6.35
CA ALA A 11 1.15 -9.43 7.78
C ALA A 11 -0.03 -8.81 8.56
N LEU A 12 -0.51 -7.65 8.12
CA LEU A 12 -1.61 -6.92 8.74
C LEU A 12 -2.93 -7.70 8.71
N SER A 13 -3.20 -8.46 7.63
CA SER A 13 -4.38 -9.33 7.54
C SER A 13 -4.38 -10.46 8.59
N ASN A 14 -3.20 -10.83 9.10
CA ASN A 14 -3.03 -11.81 10.18
C ASN A 14 -2.79 -11.16 11.55
N GLN A 15 -3.03 -9.85 11.67
CA GLN A 15 -2.75 -9.05 12.87
C GLN A 15 -1.26 -9.04 13.29
N ALA A 16 -0.34 -9.28 12.35
CA ALA A 16 1.09 -9.14 12.55
C ALA A 16 1.54 -7.73 12.16
N ASN A 17 2.36 -7.11 13.00
CA ASN A 17 2.80 -5.74 12.80
C ASN A 17 4.25 -5.54 13.30
N VAL A 18 4.90 -4.45 12.86
CA VAL A 18 6.26 -4.10 13.28
C VAL A 18 6.31 -3.78 14.76
N PHE A 19 5.31 -3.08 15.27
CA PHE A 19 5.23 -2.68 16.68
C PHE A 19 3.98 -3.26 17.34
N ASN A 20 4.05 -3.41 18.66
CA ASN A 20 2.87 -3.60 19.50
C ASN A 20 2.30 -2.26 20.03
N ALA A 21 1.25 -2.31 20.85
CA ALA A 21 0.57 -1.13 21.38
C ALA A 21 1.45 -0.26 22.31
N GLU A 22 2.53 -0.83 22.84
CA GLU A 22 3.55 -0.14 23.66
C GLU A 22 4.70 0.42 22.82
N GLY A 23 4.75 0.17 21.51
CA GLY A 23 5.84 0.61 20.62
C GLY A 23 7.10 -0.25 20.69
N LYS A 24 6.99 -1.49 21.18
CA LYS A 24 8.07 -2.49 21.11
C LYS A 24 8.02 -3.22 19.76
N ILE A 25 9.17 -3.57 19.21
CA ILE A 25 9.26 -4.30 17.95
C ILE A 25 8.77 -5.73 18.14
N THR A 26 7.96 -6.24 17.22
CA THR A 26 7.31 -7.57 17.28
C THR A 26 7.37 -8.34 15.97
N LEU A 27 8.54 -8.35 15.31
CA LEU A 27 8.77 -9.18 14.13
C LEU A 27 8.80 -10.68 14.48
N ASP A 28 9.37 -11.09 15.61
CA ASP A 28 9.42 -12.50 16.01
C ASP A 28 8.17 -12.93 16.79
N THR A 29 7.06 -13.04 16.07
CA THR A 29 5.76 -13.50 16.60
C THR A 29 5.20 -14.65 15.78
N PRO A 30 4.36 -15.53 16.37
CA PRO A 30 3.68 -16.59 15.61
C PRO A 30 2.89 -16.06 14.41
N GLU A 31 2.22 -14.91 14.56
CA GLU A 31 1.42 -14.28 13.51
C GLU A 31 2.30 -13.79 12.34
N MET A 32 3.43 -13.15 12.64
CA MET A 32 4.38 -12.71 11.61
C MET A 32 5.03 -13.89 10.91
N MET A 33 5.37 -14.94 11.67
CA MET A 33 5.91 -16.20 11.15
C MET A 33 4.93 -16.86 10.17
N GLN A 34 3.65 -16.93 10.51
CA GLN A 34 2.60 -17.48 9.65
C GLN A 34 2.45 -16.63 8.37
N ALA A 35 2.37 -15.31 8.50
CA ALA A 35 2.23 -14.41 7.35
C ALA A 35 3.43 -14.50 6.40
N LEU A 36 4.66 -14.53 6.94
CA LEU A 36 5.88 -14.66 6.15
C LEU A 36 6.01 -16.04 5.50
N THR A 37 5.52 -17.10 6.17
CA THR A 37 5.45 -18.44 5.59
C THR A 37 4.51 -18.46 4.39
N TYR A 38 3.30 -17.93 4.54
CA TYR A 38 2.34 -17.83 3.45
C TYR A 38 2.90 -17.01 2.27
N TYR A 39 3.51 -15.86 2.56
CA TYR A 39 4.10 -15.00 1.53
C TYR A 39 5.27 -15.69 0.80
N ARG A 40 6.09 -16.48 1.51
CA ARG A 40 7.13 -17.32 0.91
C ARG A 40 6.55 -18.36 -0.05
N ASP A 41 5.48 -19.03 0.36
CA ASP A 41 4.85 -20.07 -0.45
C ASP A 41 4.17 -19.45 -1.68
N LEU A 42 3.60 -18.24 -1.56
CA LEU A 42 3.11 -17.48 -2.69
C LEU A 42 4.24 -17.09 -3.66
N ALA A 43 5.35 -16.55 -3.14
CA ALA A 43 6.52 -16.17 -3.93
C ALA A 43 7.17 -17.36 -4.66
N ALA A 44 7.03 -18.59 -4.16
CA ALA A 44 7.51 -19.78 -4.86
C ALA A 44 6.76 -20.05 -6.18
N ASN A 45 5.58 -19.46 -6.38
CA ASN A 45 4.75 -19.58 -7.57
C ASN A 45 4.87 -18.38 -8.53
N THR A 46 5.79 -17.44 -8.27
CA THR A 46 5.98 -16.25 -9.11
C THR A 46 7.14 -16.44 -10.09
N MET A 47 7.39 -15.41 -10.92
CA MET A 47 8.60 -15.33 -11.73
C MET A 47 9.85 -15.48 -10.84
N PRO A 48 10.93 -16.10 -11.35
CA PRO A 48 12.14 -16.30 -10.58
C PRO A 48 12.86 -14.97 -10.29
N GLY A 49 13.54 -14.93 -9.14
CA GLY A 49 14.34 -13.79 -8.71
C GLY A 49 13.51 -12.64 -8.15
N SER A 50 14.17 -11.49 -7.96
CA SER A 50 13.49 -10.25 -7.59
C SER A 50 12.93 -9.60 -8.85
N ASN A 51 11.64 -9.26 -8.83
CA ASN A 51 10.95 -8.60 -9.95
C ASN A 51 10.57 -7.18 -9.54
N ASP A 52 10.82 -6.22 -10.41
CA ASP A 52 10.43 -4.84 -10.19
C ASP A 52 9.10 -4.56 -10.92
N ILE A 53 8.63 -3.32 -10.80
CA ILE A 53 7.40 -2.79 -11.36
C ILE A 53 7.28 -3.12 -12.86
N MET A 54 8.37 -2.99 -13.63
CA MET A 54 8.32 -3.24 -15.08
C MET A 54 8.09 -4.71 -15.40
N GLU A 55 8.85 -5.63 -14.79
CA GLU A 55 8.71 -7.06 -15.08
C GLU A 55 7.34 -7.58 -14.67
N VAL A 56 6.83 -7.17 -13.50
CA VAL A 56 5.50 -7.58 -13.01
C VAL A 56 4.40 -7.08 -13.95
N LYS A 57 4.48 -5.80 -14.37
CA LYS A 57 3.54 -5.23 -15.33
C LYS A 57 3.57 -6.00 -16.64
N ASP A 58 4.75 -6.21 -17.23
CA ASP A 58 4.88 -6.84 -18.54
C ASP A 58 4.35 -8.28 -18.52
N ALA A 59 4.69 -9.05 -17.47
CA ALA A 59 4.21 -10.42 -17.31
C ALA A 59 2.68 -10.51 -17.13
N PHE A 60 2.07 -9.55 -16.43
CA PHE A 60 0.62 -9.50 -16.30
C PHE A 60 -0.05 -9.10 -17.62
N MET A 61 0.43 -8.02 -18.25
CA MET A 61 -0.15 -7.47 -19.47
C MET A 61 -0.01 -8.40 -20.68
N ASN A 62 1.06 -9.19 -20.75
CA ASN A 62 1.25 -10.17 -21.82
C ASN A 62 0.60 -11.55 -21.53
N GLY A 63 -0.07 -11.71 -20.38
CA GLY A 63 -0.77 -12.93 -19.99
C GLY A 63 0.10 -14.08 -19.47
N THR A 64 1.41 -13.87 -19.29
CA THR A 64 2.31 -14.89 -18.70
C THR A 64 2.00 -15.11 -17.22
N ALA A 65 1.57 -14.05 -16.52
CA ALA A 65 1.12 -14.11 -15.13
C ALA A 65 -0.37 -13.72 -15.05
N PRO A 66 -1.26 -14.61 -14.56
CA PRO A 66 -2.69 -14.31 -14.46
C PRO A 66 -3.05 -13.36 -13.30
N MET A 67 -2.11 -13.14 -12.37
CA MET A 67 -2.27 -12.27 -11.21
C MET A 67 -1.00 -11.45 -10.98
N ALA A 68 -1.16 -10.26 -10.44
CA ALA A 68 -0.06 -9.38 -10.04
C ALA A 68 -0.38 -8.71 -8.70
N ILE A 69 0.62 -8.61 -7.82
CA ILE A 69 0.57 -7.68 -6.68
C ILE A 69 1.08 -6.34 -7.22
N TYR A 70 0.15 -5.44 -7.49
CA TYR A 70 0.45 -4.14 -8.10
C TYR A 70 -0.55 -3.09 -7.62
N SER A 71 -0.13 -1.83 -7.68
CA SER A 71 -1.02 -0.70 -7.42
C SER A 71 -2.14 -0.56 -8.47
N THR A 72 -3.20 0.18 -8.15
CA THR A 72 -4.23 0.59 -9.12
C THR A 72 -3.65 1.34 -10.33
N TYR A 73 -2.41 1.83 -10.24
CA TYR A 73 -1.65 2.39 -11.37
C TYR A 73 -1.37 1.43 -12.52
N ILE A 74 -1.69 0.13 -12.41
CA ILE A 74 -1.70 -0.78 -13.56
C ILE A 74 -2.93 -0.60 -14.46
N LEU A 75 -4.04 -0.10 -13.92
CA LEU A 75 -5.33 -0.03 -14.62
C LEU A 75 -5.29 0.81 -15.91
N PRO A 76 -4.58 1.96 -15.99
CA PRO A 76 -4.41 2.67 -17.25
C PRO A 76 -3.80 1.82 -18.38
N ALA A 77 -2.86 0.92 -18.06
CA ALA A 77 -2.29 0.00 -19.04
C ALA A 77 -3.33 -1.06 -19.45
N VAL A 78 -4.08 -1.63 -18.49
CA VAL A 78 -5.18 -2.57 -18.76
C VAL A 78 -6.22 -1.97 -19.69
N ILE A 79 -6.58 -0.69 -19.51
CA ILE A 79 -7.56 0.00 -20.36
C ILE A 79 -7.01 0.23 -21.77
N LYS A 80 -5.75 0.64 -21.88
CA LYS A 80 -5.14 1.04 -23.15
C LYS A 80 -4.75 -0.15 -24.03
N GLU A 81 -4.26 -1.21 -23.39
CA GLU A 81 -3.55 -2.31 -24.06
C GLU A 81 -4.20 -3.68 -23.82
N GLY A 82 -5.12 -3.80 -22.85
CA GLY A 82 -5.76 -5.06 -22.46
C GLY A 82 -7.28 -5.07 -22.58
N ASP A 83 -7.93 -5.91 -21.76
CA ASP A 83 -9.39 -5.98 -21.63
C ASP A 83 -9.82 -5.52 -20.22
N PRO A 84 -10.31 -4.27 -20.06
CA PRO A 84 -10.71 -3.74 -18.76
C PRO A 84 -11.92 -4.46 -18.14
N LYS A 85 -12.65 -5.30 -18.90
CA LYS A 85 -13.74 -6.12 -18.35
C LYS A 85 -13.25 -7.42 -17.74
N ASN A 86 -12.02 -7.83 -18.03
CA ASN A 86 -11.41 -9.07 -17.57
C ASN A 86 -10.33 -8.82 -16.51
N VAL A 87 -10.55 -7.83 -15.65
CA VAL A 87 -9.70 -7.55 -14.50
C VAL A 87 -10.54 -7.48 -13.23
N GLY A 88 -9.99 -8.02 -12.16
CA GLY A 88 -10.55 -7.93 -10.81
C GLY A 88 -9.42 -7.74 -9.81
N PHE A 89 -9.78 -7.62 -8.53
CA PHE A 89 -8.82 -7.53 -7.44
C PHE A 89 -9.20 -8.50 -6.32
N VAL A 90 -8.24 -8.77 -5.44
CA VAL A 90 -8.43 -9.55 -4.22
C VAL A 90 -7.75 -8.80 -3.07
N VAL A 91 -8.41 -8.77 -1.92
CA VAL A 91 -7.87 -8.20 -0.68
C VAL A 91 -7.35 -9.33 0.21
N PRO A 92 -6.07 -9.32 0.61
CA PRO A 92 -5.54 -10.24 1.60
C PRO A 92 -6.40 -10.27 2.86
N THR A 93 -6.88 -11.46 3.22
CA THR A 93 -7.79 -11.67 4.36
C THR A 93 -7.43 -12.98 5.03
N GLU A 94 -6.96 -12.90 6.28
CA GLU A 94 -6.73 -14.07 7.16
C GLU A 94 -7.62 -13.97 8.40
N LYS A 95 -7.32 -13.02 9.31
CA LYS A 95 -8.17 -12.67 10.45
C LYS A 95 -9.02 -11.45 10.18
N ASN A 96 -8.49 -10.52 9.39
CA ASN A 96 -9.15 -9.30 8.92
C ASN A 96 -8.69 -8.97 7.50
N SER A 97 -9.48 -8.18 6.79
CA SER A 97 -9.08 -7.62 5.50
C SER A 97 -8.05 -6.51 5.72
N ALA A 98 -6.97 -6.51 4.96
CA ALA A 98 -5.94 -5.48 5.01
C ALA A 98 -5.52 -5.08 3.61
N VAL A 99 -5.54 -3.77 3.35
CA VAL A 99 -5.13 -3.17 2.08
C VAL A 99 -3.95 -2.24 2.32
N TYR A 100 -2.94 -2.35 1.46
CA TYR A 100 -1.92 -1.31 1.37
C TYR A 100 -2.45 -0.13 0.54
N GLY A 101 -2.39 1.08 1.11
CA GLY A 101 -2.79 2.30 0.41
C GLY A 101 -1.98 3.50 0.89
N MET A 102 -1.74 4.45 -0.02
CA MET A 102 -1.16 5.75 0.31
C MET A 102 -2.21 6.84 0.14
N LEU A 103 -2.35 7.68 1.15
CA LEU A 103 -3.18 8.89 1.07
C LEU A 103 -2.31 10.05 0.57
N THR A 104 -2.73 10.69 -0.51
CA THR A 104 -2.16 11.98 -0.94
C THR A 104 -2.96 13.10 -0.27
N SER A 105 -2.27 13.97 0.46
CA SER A 105 -2.88 15.09 1.19
C SER A 105 -2.11 16.38 0.94
N LEU A 106 -2.83 17.52 0.95
CA LEU A 106 -2.21 18.83 1.04
C LEU A 106 -1.95 19.19 2.51
N THR A 107 -0.72 19.49 2.85
CA THR A 107 -0.32 19.87 4.22
C THR A 107 0.16 21.30 4.27
N ILE A 108 -0.24 22.03 5.30
CA ILE A 108 0.26 23.38 5.59
C ILE A 108 1.42 23.23 6.55
N THR A 109 2.60 23.69 6.16
CA THR A 109 3.79 23.67 7.02
C THR A 109 3.60 24.62 8.22
N ALA A 110 4.49 24.54 9.21
CA ALA A 110 4.55 25.52 10.29
C ALA A 110 5.62 26.58 10.01
N GLY A 111 5.55 27.73 10.70
CA GLY A 111 6.58 28.77 10.66
C GLY A 111 6.41 29.84 9.58
N GLN A 112 5.29 29.84 8.85
CA GLN A 112 4.91 30.90 7.91
C GLN A 112 4.31 32.10 8.65
N LYS A 113 4.16 33.22 7.95
CA LYS A 113 3.40 34.37 8.47
C LYS A 113 1.92 34.01 8.56
N THR A 114 1.20 34.65 9.50
CA THR A 114 -0.25 34.46 9.67
C THR A 114 -1.03 34.61 8.36
N GLU A 115 -0.73 35.65 7.58
CA GLU A 115 -1.40 35.92 6.30
C GLU A 115 -1.18 34.80 5.26
N GLU A 116 0.00 34.16 5.28
CA GLU A 116 0.35 33.05 4.39
C GLU A 116 -0.37 31.76 4.83
N THR A 117 -0.45 31.51 6.14
CA THR A 117 -1.23 30.39 6.69
C THR A 117 -2.71 30.53 6.33
N GLU A 118 -3.32 31.70 6.53
CA GLU A 118 -4.72 31.95 6.18
C GLU A 118 -4.99 31.78 4.68
N ALA A 119 -4.05 32.19 3.83
CA ALA A 119 -4.14 31.98 2.38
C ALA A 119 -4.05 30.48 2.01
N ALA A 120 -3.14 29.75 2.65
CA ALA A 120 -2.98 28.31 2.44
C ALA A 120 -4.23 27.53 2.89
N GLU A 121 -4.82 27.89 4.03
CA GLU A 121 -6.08 27.28 4.51
C GLU A 121 -7.23 27.48 3.53
N LYS A 122 -7.37 28.70 2.98
CA LYS A 122 -8.36 28.99 1.93
C LYS A 122 -8.12 28.16 0.67
N PHE A 123 -6.86 28.02 0.24
CA PHE A 123 -6.52 27.23 -0.92
C PHE A 123 -6.80 25.73 -0.72
N VAL A 124 -6.39 25.16 0.42
CA VAL A 124 -6.66 23.76 0.75
C VAL A 124 -8.17 23.52 0.82
N THR A 125 -8.93 24.40 1.49
CA THR A 125 -10.39 24.30 1.56
C THR A 125 -11.06 24.38 0.18
N PHE A 126 -10.54 25.24 -0.70
CA PHE A 126 -10.99 25.30 -2.09
C PHE A 126 -10.70 23.98 -2.81
N MET A 127 -9.47 23.46 -2.73
CA MET A 127 -9.10 22.19 -3.35
C MET A 127 -9.94 21.01 -2.85
N GLU A 128 -10.36 21.02 -1.58
CA GLU A 128 -11.18 19.95 -0.99
C GLU A 128 -12.65 19.93 -1.46
N GLN A 129 -13.09 20.93 -2.22
CA GLN A 129 -14.42 20.92 -2.83
C GLN A 129 -14.53 19.78 -3.83
N ALA A 130 -15.70 19.12 -3.88
CA ALA A 130 -15.87 17.87 -4.63
C ALA A 130 -15.49 17.98 -6.12
N ASP A 131 -15.86 19.07 -6.79
CA ASP A 131 -15.52 19.28 -8.20
C ASP A 131 -14.01 19.51 -8.39
N ASN A 132 -13.36 20.24 -7.48
CA ASN A 132 -11.92 20.50 -7.55
C ASN A 132 -11.08 19.25 -7.24
N ILE A 133 -11.48 18.45 -6.23
CA ILE A 133 -10.86 17.14 -6.02
C ILE A 133 -11.11 16.23 -7.22
N ALA A 134 -12.32 16.27 -7.82
CA ALA A 134 -12.61 15.43 -8.98
C ALA A 134 -11.63 15.70 -10.11
N ASP A 135 -11.36 16.96 -10.43
CA ASP A 135 -10.35 17.34 -11.44
C ASP A 135 -8.95 16.85 -11.06
N TRP A 136 -8.56 16.97 -9.78
CA TRP A 136 -7.25 16.49 -9.32
C TRP A 136 -7.11 14.96 -9.44
N VAL A 137 -8.13 14.21 -9.01
CA VAL A 137 -8.16 12.74 -9.14
C VAL A 137 -8.15 12.31 -10.61
N MET A 138 -8.81 13.06 -11.50
CA MET A 138 -8.81 12.80 -12.94
C MET A 138 -7.49 13.08 -13.64
N MET A 139 -6.46 13.59 -12.95
CA MET A 139 -5.09 13.56 -13.49
C MET A 139 -4.54 12.14 -13.66
N SER A 140 -5.15 11.13 -13.02
CA SER A 140 -4.80 9.72 -13.16
C SER A 140 -6.05 8.84 -13.05
N PRO A 141 -6.97 8.90 -14.03
CA PRO A 141 -8.29 8.30 -13.91
C PRO A 141 -8.19 6.78 -13.76
N GLY A 142 -8.93 6.22 -12.79
CA GLY A 142 -8.91 4.80 -12.44
C GLY A 142 -7.71 4.36 -11.60
N ALA A 143 -6.56 5.04 -11.70
CA ALA A 143 -5.39 4.77 -10.86
C ALA A 143 -5.48 5.49 -9.50
N ALA A 144 -5.78 6.78 -9.50
CA ALA A 144 -6.09 7.53 -8.29
C ALA A 144 -7.57 7.36 -7.94
N LEU A 145 -7.87 7.13 -6.66
CA LEU A 145 -9.23 6.94 -6.16
C LEU A 145 -9.59 8.03 -5.15
N PRO A 146 -10.81 8.59 -5.20
CA PRO A 146 -11.21 9.67 -4.33
C PRO A 146 -11.55 9.14 -2.93
N VAL A 147 -11.02 9.82 -1.91
CA VAL A 147 -11.42 9.59 -0.51
C VAL A 147 -12.66 10.42 -0.13
N ASN A 148 -12.89 11.53 -0.82
CA ASN A 148 -14.11 12.33 -0.66
C ASN A 148 -15.27 11.67 -1.42
N LYS A 149 -16.23 11.12 -0.68
CA LYS A 149 -17.41 10.41 -1.22
C LYS A 149 -18.28 11.26 -2.14
N ALA A 150 -18.19 12.59 -2.08
CA ALA A 150 -18.94 13.45 -2.99
C ALA A 150 -18.38 13.40 -4.43
N VAL A 151 -17.09 13.09 -4.61
CA VAL A 151 -16.43 13.07 -5.92
C VAL A 151 -17.10 12.08 -6.87
N VAL A 152 -17.50 10.89 -6.41
CA VAL A 152 -18.15 9.89 -7.28
C VAL A 152 -19.52 10.34 -7.79
N THR A 153 -20.06 11.43 -7.25
CA THR A 153 -21.34 12.00 -7.67
C THR A 153 -21.21 13.11 -8.72
N THR A 154 -20.01 13.66 -8.92
CA THR A 154 -19.74 14.78 -9.84
C THR A 154 -19.84 14.35 -11.30
N ALA A 155 -20.10 15.30 -12.19
CA ALA A 155 -20.07 15.06 -13.64
C ALA A 155 -18.66 14.66 -14.10
N THR A 156 -17.62 15.33 -13.60
CA THR A 156 -16.20 15.02 -13.88
C THR A 156 -15.88 13.53 -13.66
N TRP A 157 -16.38 12.93 -12.58
CA TRP A 157 -16.19 11.49 -12.32
C TRP A 157 -17.07 10.62 -13.22
N LYS A 158 -18.39 10.85 -13.21
CA LYS A 158 -19.36 10.00 -13.89
C LYS A 158 -19.20 9.99 -15.41
N ASP A 159 -18.80 11.11 -15.98
CA ASP A 159 -18.71 11.28 -17.43
C ASP A 159 -17.36 10.86 -18.01
N ASN A 160 -16.36 10.59 -17.16
CA ASN A 160 -15.03 10.19 -17.59
C ASN A 160 -15.02 8.80 -18.28
N ASP A 161 -14.46 8.74 -19.50
CA ASP A 161 -14.46 7.53 -20.32
C ASP A 161 -13.67 6.37 -19.69
N VAL A 162 -12.59 6.65 -18.97
CA VAL A 162 -11.80 5.63 -18.26
C VAL A 162 -12.62 5.05 -17.11
N ILE A 163 -13.28 5.88 -16.31
CA ILE A 163 -14.14 5.41 -15.22
C ILE A 163 -15.28 4.55 -15.77
N LYS A 164 -15.94 4.98 -16.86
CA LYS A 164 -16.98 4.20 -17.54
C LYS A 164 -16.45 2.85 -18.06
N ALA A 165 -15.24 2.83 -18.63
CA ALA A 165 -14.64 1.61 -19.17
C ALA A 165 -14.33 0.56 -18.08
N LEU A 166 -14.00 1.01 -16.87
CA LEU A 166 -13.75 0.14 -15.71
C LEU A 166 -15.04 -0.37 -15.04
N GLY A 167 -16.21 0.12 -15.43
CA GLY A 167 -17.50 -0.31 -14.89
C GLY A 167 -17.59 -0.12 -13.37
N GLU A 168 -17.93 -1.18 -12.64
CA GLU A 168 -18.08 -1.14 -11.17
C GLU A 168 -16.74 -1.24 -10.41
N LEU A 169 -15.64 -1.57 -11.08
CA LEU A 169 -14.35 -1.80 -10.42
C LEU A 169 -13.89 -0.60 -9.55
N PRO A 170 -13.99 0.68 -10.00
CA PRO A 170 -13.59 1.80 -9.16
C PRO A 170 -14.44 1.91 -7.89
N ASN A 171 -15.75 1.64 -7.96
CA ASN A 171 -16.62 1.66 -6.78
C ASN A 171 -16.27 0.54 -5.80
N GLN A 172 -15.94 -0.65 -6.30
CA GLN A 172 -15.49 -1.76 -5.48
C GLN A 172 -14.16 -1.43 -4.78
N LEU A 173 -13.18 -0.86 -5.49
CA LEU A 173 -11.90 -0.44 -4.91
C LEU A 173 -12.08 0.68 -3.86
N ILE A 174 -12.97 1.66 -4.12
CA ILE A 174 -13.33 2.70 -3.14
C ILE A 174 -13.97 2.08 -1.90
N GLY A 175 -14.74 1.01 -2.06
CA GLY A 175 -15.33 0.23 -0.97
C GLY A 175 -14.31 -0.40 -0.02
N GLU A 176 -13.08 -0.61 -0.48
CA GLU A 176 -11.99 -1.18 0.32
C GLU A 176 -11.14 -0.14 1.06
N LEU A 177 -11.34 1.17 0.81
CA LEU A 177 -10.61 2.23 1.54
C LEU A 177 -10.69 2.12 3.07
N PRO A 178 -11.82 1.72 3.69
CA PRO A 178 -11.89 1.48 5.13
C PRO A 178 -10.96 0.36 5.65
N ASN A 179 -10.49 -0.54 4.77
CA ASN A 179 -9.58 -1.63 5.10
C ASN A 179 -8.09 -1.22 4.95
N ILE A 180 -7.80 0.03 4.59
CA ILE A 180 -6.43 0.54 4.53
C ILE A 180 -5.81 0.51 5.93
N GLN A 181 -4.62 -0.10 6.02
CA GLN A 181 -3.85 -0.18 7.24
C GLN A 181 -2.40 0.22 6.98
N VAL A 182 -1.76 0.82 7.99
CA VAL A 182 -0.35 1.26 7.91
C VAL A 182 0.51 0.32 8.74
N PHE A 183 1.49 -0.31 8.08
CA PHE A 183 2.47 -1.14 8.76
C PHE A 183 3.35 -0.28 9.67
N GLY A 184 3.42 -0.66 10.94
CA GLY A 184 4.06 0.13 12.00
C GLY A 184 3.12 1.10 12.74
N ALA A 185 1.85 1.21 12.37
CA ALA A 185 0.84 1.91 13.17
C ALA A 185 0.01 0.92 14.00
N VAL A 186 -0.37 1.26 15.23
CA VAL A 186 -1.17 0.39 16.11
C VAL A 186 -2.31 1.19 16.75
N GLY A 187 -3.55 0.85 16.38
CA GLY A 187 -4.72 1.68 16.70
C GLY A 187 -4.52 3.10 16.13
N ASP A 188 -4.73 4.11 16.96
CA ASP A 188 -4.51 5.52 16.58
C ASP A 188 -3.05 5.99 16.74
N LYS A 189 -2.13 5.09 17.12
CA LYS A 189 -0.73 5.44 17.39
C LYS A 189 0.14 5.23 16.15
N ASN A 190 0.79 6.31 15.73
CA ASN A 190 1.90 6.29 14.78
C ASN A 190 3.22 6.43 15.54
N PHE A 191 4.15 5.49 15.34
CA PHE A 191 5.48 5.54 15.93
C PHE A 191 6.46 6.21 14.95
N THR A 192 7.02 7.36 15.32
CA THR A 192 8.01 8.09 14.49
C THR A 192 9.22 7.22 14.12
N ARG A 193 9.60 6.31 15.03
CA ARG A 193 10.64 5.28 14.85
C ARG A 193 10.38 4.34 13.68
N MET A 194 9.17 4.28 13.12
CA MET A 194 8.90 3.51 11.90
C MET A 194 9.73 4.03 10.71
N GLY A 195 10.07 5.32 10.68
CA GLY A 195 10.98 5.89 9.69
C GLY A 195 12.36 5.22 9.73
N ASP A 196 12.91 5.02 10.93
CA ASP A 196 14.21 4.37 11.12
C ASP A 196 14.13 2.88 10.76
N VAL A 197 13.04 2.19 11.13
CA VAL A 197 12.81 0.80 10.75
C VAL A 197 12.79 0.65 9.23
N THR A 198 11.99 1.46 8.54
CA THR A 198 11.89 1.42 7.07
C THR A 198 13.24 1.76 6.44
N GLY A 199 13.90 2.82 6.93
CA GLY A 199 15.19 3.30 6.44
C GLY A 199 16.34 2.30 6.64
N SER A 200 16.26 1.47 7.68
CA SER A 200 17.25 0.41 7.94
C SER A 200 17.24 -0.71 6.89
N GLY A 201 16.12 -0.87 6.17
CA GLY A 201 15.91 -1.94 5.20
C GLY A 201 15.76 -3.34 5.80
N VAL A 202 15.76 -3.49 7.14
CA VAL A 202 15.77 -4.81 7.79
C VAL A 202 14.53 -5.65 7.43
N VAL A 203 13.35 -5.05 7.43
CA VAL A 203 12.11 -5.75 7.05
C VAL A 203 12.17 -6.19 5.58
N SER A 204 12.60 -5.31 4.67
CA SER A 204 12.75 -5.65 3.26
C SER A 204 13.76 -6.79 3.05
N SER A 205 14.90 -6.77 3.74
CA SER A 205 15.90 -7.84 3.68
C SER A 205 15.39 -9.15 4.28
N MET A 206 14.64 -9.10 5.38
CA MET A 206 14.02 -10.27 5.99
C MET A 206 13.11 -10.99 4.99
N VAL A 207 12.18 -10.24 4.36
CA VAL A 207 11.26 -10.79 3.36
C VAL A 207 12.02 -11.34 2.16
N HIS A 208 12.98 -10.58 1.61
CA HIS A 208 13.81 -11.04 0.49
C HIS A 208 14.57 -12.34 0.81
N ASN A 209 15.21 -12.40 1.97
CA ASN A 209 16.05 -13.54 2.34
C ASN A 209 15.22 -14.81 2.50
N VAL A 210 14.02 -14.73 3.08
CA VAL A 210 13.14 -15.90 3.23
C VAL A 210 12.49 -16.32 1.91
N THR A 211 12.19 -15.38 1.02
CA THR A 211 11.53 -15.64 -0.28
C THR A 211 12.55 -16.03 -1.35
N VAL A 212 13.25 -15.05 -1.94
CA VAL A 212 14.21 -15.22 -3.04
C VAL A 212 15.49 -15.88 -2.54
N GLY A 213 15.98 -15.47 -1.36
CA GLY A 213 17.21 -15.98 -0.77
C GLY A 213 17.10 -17.39 -0.18
N LYS A 214 15.87 -17.90 0.00
CA LYS A 214 15.56 -19.23 0.56
C LYS A 214 16.24 -19.51 1.91
N ALA A 215 16.49 -18.46 2.69
CA ALA A 215 17.04 -18.58 4.04
C ALA A 215 16.02 -19.24 4.98
N ASP A 216 16.53 -19.85 6.06
CA ASP A 216 15.66 -20.40 7.11
C ASP A 216 14.78 -19.31 7.72
N LEU A 217 13.50 -19.61 7.88
CA LEU A 217 12.48 -18.63 8.25
C LEU A 217 12.64 -18.21 9.71
N SER A 218 12.77 -19.16 10.63
CA SER A 218 12.86 -18.88 12.07
C SER A 218 14.12 -18.08 12.40
N THR A 219 15.27 -18.51 11.85
CA THR A 219 16.56 -17.86 12.09
C THR A 219 16.57 -16.45 11.51
N THR A 220 16.02 -16.25 10.31
CA THR A 220 15.97 -14.93 9.67
C THR A 220 15.06 -13.96 10.43
N LEU A 221 13.91 -14.43 10.93
CA LEU A 221 12.98 -13.62 11.70
C LEU A 221 13.60 -13.15 13.03
N GLN A 222 14.17 -14.08 13.80
CA GLN A 222 14.88 -13.78 15.06
C GLN A 222 16.04 -12.81 14.87
N ALA A 223 16.86 -13.01 13.83
CA ALA A 223 17.96 -12.12 13.52
C ALA A 223 17.47 -10.70 13.14
N SER A 224 16.35 -10.61 12.43
CA SER A 224 15.76 -9.33 12.01
C SER A 224 15.15 -8.58 13.19
N GLN A 225 14.44 -9.27 14.08
CA GLN A 225 13.96 -8.74 15.36
C GLN A 225 15.12 -8.14 16.16
N LYS A 226 16.15 -8.94 16.44
CA LYS A 226 17.33 -8.51 17.20
C LYS A 226 18.01 -7.28 16.58
N LYS A 227 18.18 -7.28 15.26
CA LYS A 227 18.82 -6.16 14.56
C LYS A 227 18.03 -4.87 14.69
N LEU A 228 16.70 -4.94 14.67
CA LEU A 228 15.86 -3.75 14.90
C LEU A 228 15.87 -3.33 16.37
N ASP A 229 15.86 -4.27 17.32
CA ASP A 229 15.96 -3.93 18.75
C ASP A 229 17.26 -3.16 19.02
N GLU A 230 18.40 -3.66 18.52
CA GLU A 230 19.72 -3.00 18.65
C GLU A 230 19.77 -1.63 17.95
N LEU A 231 19.09 -1.48 16.79
CA LEU A 231 19.07 -0.23 16.05
C LEU A 231 18.34 0.85 16.84
N ILE A 232 17.27 0.50 17.54
CA ILE A 232 16.48 1.51 18.24
C ILE A 232 16.89 1.72 19.70
N GLU A 233 17.67 0.82 20.31
CA GLU A 233 18.32 1.10 21.60
C GLU A 233 19.42 2.18 21.50
N GLN A 234 19.87 2.53 20.28
CA GLN A 234 20.91 3.55 20.04
C GLN A 234 20.40 5.00 20.03
N HIS A 235 19.09 5.20 20.25
CA HIS A 235 18.40 6.50 20.23
C HIS A 235 17.51 6.68 21.45
#